data_AF-A0A563C597-F1
#
_entry.id   AF-A0A563C597-F1
#
_cell.length_a   1.000
_cell.length_b   1.000
_cell.length_c   1.000
_cell.angle_alpha   90.00
_cell.angle_beta   90.00
_cell.angle_gamma   90.00
#
_symmetry.space_group_name_H-M   'P 1'
#
loop_
_entity.id
_entity.type
_entity.pdbx_description
1 polymer ?
#
loop_
_entity_poly.entity_id
_entity_poly.type
_entity_poly.pdbx_seq_one_letter_code
_entity_poly.pdbx_strand_id
1 'polypeptide(L)'
;MVLSKVFNWFLKLDLTFKIAIYFILFTLIAVTGVNIFANLEANSIEVKINDYPKNTNFNIYNENNQMVKSTNTGEKIKLATGKYYAKANLSNASKDYKDNFEITKFTKEVHLNGLYNKEFRISSLNNELNNINKAIREKYPEVDKYYEIKDGRLLMLNDWYATYLVAKDTVDEKNRDNLKIVLQKKDNKWVVHNEAMPIISSDNVIPTYVLSYVQSIGNTIASYEESAYPTRQPIE
;
A
#
# COMPACT_ATOMS: atom_id res chain seq x y z
N MET A 1 3.87 -8.41 -52.36
CA MET A 1 3.78 -7.99 -53.79
C MET A 1 3.04 -6.66 -54.01
N VAL A 2 2.07 -6.28 -53.15
CA VAL A 2 1.31 -5.02 -53.32
C VAL A 2 2.09 -3.78 -52.87
N LEU A 3 2.80 -3.83 -51.73
CA LEU A 3 3.59 -2.68 -51.25
C LEU A 3 4.69 -2.23 -52.21
N SER A 4 5.38 -3.16 -52.89
CA SER A 4 6.45 -2.78 -53.83
C SER A 4 5.91 -2.12 -55.10
N LYS A 5 4.70 -2.49 -55.55
CA LYS A 5 4.02 -1.85 -56.68
C LYS A 5 3.55 -0.43 -56.34
N VAL A 6 3.01 -0.25 -55.13
CA VAL A 6 2.57 1.07 -54.63
C VAL A 6 3.77 2.00 -54.44
N PHE A 7 4.88 1.50 -53.89
CA PHE A 7 6.10 2.27 -53.71
C PHE A 7 6.73 2.70 -55.04
N ASN A 8 6.81 1.80 -56.03
CA ASN A 8 7.31 2.13 -57.37
C ASN A 8 6.40 3.11 -58.12
N TRP A 9 5.09 3.05 -57.90
CA TRP A 9 4.15 4.03 -58.45
C TRP A 9 4.34 5.42 -57.82
N PHE A 10 4.53 5.47 -56.50
CA PHE A 10 4.80 6.71 -55.77
C PHE A 10 6.09 7.40 -56.22
N LEU A 11 7.15 6.63 -56.50
CA LEU A 11 8.41 7.17 -57.01
C LEU A 11 8.27 7.86 -58.37
N LYS A 12 7.29 7.47 -59.19
CA LYS A 12 7.03 8.05 -60.52
C LYS A 12 6.17 9.32 -60.48
N LEU A 13 5.65 9.72 -59.33
CA LEU A 13 4.87 10.96 -59.20
C LEU A 13 5.77 12.20 -59.30
N ASP A 14 5.19 13.27 -59.84
CA ASP A 14 5.78 14.61 -59.81
C ASP A 14 6.04 15.07 -58.37
N LEU A 15 7.07 15.90 -58.17
CA LEU A 15 7.48 16.39 -56.87
C LEU A 15 6.34 17.12 -56.15
N THR A 16 5.52 17.87 -56.88
CA THR A 16 4.36 18.61 -56.35
C THR A 16 3.31 17.66 -55.75
N PHE A 17 3.05 16.54 -56.43
CA PHE A 17 2.14 15.50 -55.96
C PHE A 17 2.68 14.75 -54.74
N LYS A 18 3.99 14.50 -54.70
CA LYS A 18 4.64 13.88 -53.52
C LYS A 18 4.51 14.77 -52.29
N ILE A 19 4.76 16.07 -52.42
CA ILE A 19 4.61 17.04 -51.32
C ILE A 19 3.17 17.07 -50.82
N ALA A 20 2.18 17.10 -51.71
CA ALA A 20 0.77 17.06 -51.33
C ALA A 20 0.40 15.79 -50.54
N ILE A 21 0.87 14.62 -50.97
CA ILE A 21 0.64 13.35 -50.25
C ILE A 21 1.30 13.36 -48.87
N TYR A 22 2.53 13.85 -48.75
CA TYR A 22 3.20 14.00 -47.45
C TYR A 22 2.43 14.96 -46.52
N PHE A 23 1.89 16.05 -47.06
CA PHE A 23 1.09 16.99 -46.28
C PHE A 23 -0.22 16.37 -45.77
N ILE A 24 -0.89 15.57 -46.61
CA ILE A 24 -2.09 14.82 -46.21
C ILE A 24 -1.76 13.78 -45.14
N LEU A 25 -0.68 13.02 -45.30
CA LEU A 25 -0.24 12.05 -44.28
C LEU A 25 0.14 12.73 -42.97
N PHE A 26 0.88 13.84 -43.03
CA PHE A 26 1.28 14.60 -41.85
C PHE A 26 0.07 15.17 -41.11
N THR A 27 -0.88 15.76 -41.83
CA THR A 27 -2.13 16.26 -41.23
C THR A 27 -2.96 15.12 -40.65
N LEU A 28 -3.05 13.96 -41.30
CA LEU A 28 -3.74 12.80 -40.76
C LEU A 28 -3.09 12.29 -39.46
N ILE A 29 -1.75 12.19 -39.42
CA ILE A 29 -1.00 11.80 -38.22
C ILE A 29 -1.17 12.84 -37.10
N ALA A 30 -1.12 14.14 -37.43
CA ALA A 30 -1.31 15.20 -36.46
C ALA A 30 -2.72 15.19 -35.86
N VAL A 31 -3.76 15.07 -36.70
CA VAL A 31 -5.16 15.06 -36.25
C VAL A 31 -5.46 13.81 -35.42
N THR A 32 -4.99 12.63 -35.85
CA THR A 32 -5.16 11.39 -35.08
C THR A 32 -4.38 11.41 -33.77
N GLY A 33 -3.14 11.91 -33.79
CA GLY A 33 -2.33 12.08 -32.58
C GLY A 33 -2.97 13.01 -31.56
N VAL A 34 -3.40 14.21 -31.98
CA VAL A 34 -4.05 15.19 -31.10
C VAL A 34 -5.35 14.62 -30.50
N ASN A 35 -6.16 13.92 -31.28
CA ASN A 35 -7.40 13.30 -30.77
C ASN A 35 -7.12 12.21 -29.73
N ILE A 36 -6.08 11.39 -29.91
CA ILE A 36 -5.69 10.36 -28.93
C ILE A 36 -5.22 11.01 -27.63
N PHE A 37 -4.36 12.03 -27.70
CA PHE A 37 -3.88 12.75 -26.52
C PHE A 37 -5.01 13.48 -25.78
N ALA A 38 -5.90 14.17 -26.50
CA ALA A 38 -7.04 14.85 -25.91
C ALA A 38 -8.00 13.87 -25.21
N ASN A 39 -8.24 12.68 -25.78
CA ASN A 39 -9.07 11.65 -25.15
C ASN A 39 -8.42 11.04 -23.90
N LEU A 40 -7.09 10.88 -23.89
CA LEU A 40 -6.35 10.40 -22.72
C LEU A 40 -6.41 11.40 -21.56
N GLU A 41 -6.30 12.70 -21.88
CA GLU A 41 -6.34 13.76 -20.88
C GLU A 41 -7.76 13.96 -20.31
N ALA A 42 -8.79 13.90 -21.16
CA ALA A 42 -10.20 14.01 -20.78
C ALA A 42 -10.72 12.85 -19.91
N ASN A 43 -10.12 11.66 -20.02
CA ASN A 43 -10.51 10.47 -19.26
C ASN A 43 -9.59 10.19 -18.05
N SER A 44 -8.69 11.11 -17.74
CA SER A 44 -7.82 11.01 -16.55
C SER A 44 -8.52 11.56 -15.31
N ILE A 45 -8.37 10.86 -14.20
CA ILE A 45 -8.99 11.18 -12.91
C ILE A 45 -7.87 11.49 -11.93
N GLU A 46 -7.98 12.64 -11.26
CA GLU A 46 -7.12 12.96 -10.14
C GLU A 46 -7.53 12.12 -8.93
N VAL A 47 -6.63 11.25 -8.50
CA VAL A 47 -6.79 10.40 -7.32
C VAL A 47 -5.68 10.68 -6.33
N LYS A 48 -6.03 10.78 -5.06
CA LYS A 48 -5.05 10.87 -3.97
C LYS A 48 -4.65 9.47 -3.54
N ILE A 49 -3.36 9.16 -3.53
CA ILE A 49 -2.90 7.91 -2.95
C ILE A 49 -2.80 8.13 -1.44
N ASN A 50 -3.77 7.56 -0.71
CA ASN A 50 -4.02 7.94 0.66
C ASN A 50 -2.97 7.38 1.63
N ASP A 51 -2.78 8.14 2.71
CA ASP A 51 -1.59 8.12 3.57
C ASP A 51 -1.31 6.75 4.21
N TYR A 52 -0.20 6.19 3.78
CA TYR A 52 0.71 5.27 4.47
C TYR A 52 2.07 6.00 4.36
N PRO A 53 2.85 6.19 5.45
CA PRO A 53 3.66 7.39 5.72
C PRO A 53 4.16 8.14 4.49
N LYS A 54 3.96 9.46 4.54
CA LYS A 54 4.42 10.41 3.54
C LYS A 54 5.80 10.04 3.00
N ASN A 55 5.96 10.12 1.69
CA ASN A 55 7.23 10.01 0.95
C ASN A 55 7.75 8.59 0.67
N THR A 56 6.88 7.57 0.67
CA THR A 56 7.29 6.26 0.15
C THR A 56 7.17 6.26 -1.37
N ASN A 57 8.29 6.04 -2.06
CA ASN A 57 8.32 5.97 -3.52
C ASN A 57 7.79 4.63 -4.03
N PHE A 58 6.90 4.68 -5.02
CA PHE A 58 6.40 3.49 -5.70
C PHE A 58 6.15 3.76 -7.18
N ASN A 59 6.11 2.66 -7.93
CA ASN A 59 5.78 2.65 -9.35
C ASN A 59 4.40 2.03 -9.54
N ILE A 60 3.61 2.64 -10.43
CA ILE A 60 2.28 2.17 -10.82
C ILE A 60 2.38 1.57 -12.21
N TYR A 61 1.75 0.42 -12.37
CA TYR A 61 1.70 -0.34 -13.61
C TYR A 61 0.25 -0.58 -14.01
N ASN A 62 -0.02 -0.55 -15.31
CA ASN A 62 -1.30 -0.97 -15.87
C ASN A 62 -1.39 -2.50 -16.03
N GLU A 63 -2.54 -3.01 -16.49
CA GLU A 63 -2.74 -4.45 -16.75
C GLU A 63 -1.76 -5.05 -17.77
N ASN A 64 -1.20 -4.21 -18.67
CA ASN A 64 -0.20 -4.61 -19.66
C ASN A 64 1.24 -4.63 -19.09
N ASN A 65 1.41 -4.52 -17.77
CA ASN A 65 2.70 -4.41 -17.08
C ASN A 65 3.56 -3.21 -17.53
N GLN A 66 2.95 -2.18 -18.12
CA GLN A 66 3.65 -0.96 -18.46
C GLN A 66 3.63 -0.01 -17.27
N MET A 67 4.80 0.51 -16.91
CA MET A 67 4.90 1.57 -15.91
C MET A 67 4.23 2.83 -16.46
N VAL A 68 3.22 3.33 -15.75
CA VAL A 68 2.48 4.53 -16.13
C VAL A 68 2.88 5.76 -15.31
N LYS A 69 3.36 5.56 -14.07
CA LYS A 69 3.75 6.65 -13.17
C LYS A 69 4.70 6.16 -12.08
N SER A 70 5.63 7.02 -11.70
CA SER A 70 6.37 6.94 -10.43
C SER A 70 5.94 8.11 -9.56
N THR A 71 5.67 7.87 -8.28
CA THR A 71 5.07 8.86 -7.36
C THR A 71 5.35 8.47 -5.91
N ASN A 72 4.99 9.36 -4.98
CA ASN A 72 5.08 9.12 -3.55
C ASN A 72 3.71 9.00 -2.89
N THR A 73 3.65 8.36 -1.73
CA THR A 73 2.45 8.33 -0.90
C THR A 73 2.06 9.74 -0.47
N GLY A 74 0.76 10.03 -0.45
CA GLY A 74 0.23 11.37 -0.17
C GLY A 74 0.15 12.31 -1.37
N GLU A 75 0.77 11.95 -2.51
CA GLU A 75 0.64 12.72 -3.75
C GLU A 75 -0.71 12.46 -4.45
N LYS A 76 -1.16 13.50 -5.15
CA LYS A 76 -2.28 13.40 -6.10
C LYS A 76 -1.72 13.05 -7.47
N ILE A 77 -2.30 12.04 -8.09
CA ILE A 77 -1.90 11.57 -9.42
C ILE A 77 -3.10 11.55 -10.35
N LYS A 78 -2.86 11.83 -11.63
CA LYS A 78 -3.86 11.63 -12.69
C LYS A 78 -3.66 10.26 -13.32
N LEU A 79 -4.69 9.41 -13.25
CA LEU A 79 -4.72 8.11 -13.90
C LEU A 79 -6.01 7.96 -14.71
N ALA A 80 -5.93 7.35 -15.88
CA ALA A 80 -7.14 6.97 -16.64
C ALA A 80 -7.94 5.91 -15.87
N THR A 81 -9.24 5.81 -16.12
CA THR A 81 -10.03 4.69 -15.58
C THR A 81 -9.47 3.35 -16.04
N GLY A 82 -9.38 2.38 -15.14
CA GLY A 82 -8.83 1.05 -15.42
C GLY A 82 -8.25 0.38 -14.19
N LYS A 83 -7.70 -0.81 -14.38
CA LYS A 83 -7.04 -1.57 -13.32
C LYS A 83 -5.54 -1.37 -13.34
N TYR A 84 -4.97 -1.32 -12.15
CA TYR A 84 -3.57 -1.03 -11.93
C TYR A 84 -3.03 -1.88 -10.79
N TYR A 85 -1.70 -1.91 -10.68
CA TYR A 85 -1.05 -2.32 -9.45
C TYR A 85 0.14 -1.43 -9.11
N ALA A 86 0.40 -1.27 -7.82
CA ALA A 86 1.56 -0.55 -7.30
C ALA A 86 2.65 -1.52 -6.83
N LYS A 87 3.91 -1.15 -7.04
CA LYS A 87 5.09 -1.80 -6.45
C LYS A 87 5.98 -0.75 -5.79
N ALA A 88 6.35 -0.96 -4.54
CA ALA A 88 7.28 -0.05 -3.86
C ALA A 88 8.67 -0.12 -4.48
N ASN A 89 9.31 1.04 -4.62
CA ASN A 89 10.66 1.17 -5.12
C ASN A 89 11.64 1.17 -3.94
N LEU A 90 11.70 0.04 -3.24
CA LEU A 90 12.55 -0.14 -2.07
C LEU A 90 13.45 -1.34 -2.33
N SER A 91 14.73 -1.24 -1.97
CA SER A 91 15.71 -2.34 -2.09
C SER A 91 15.23 -3.62 -1.41
N ASN A 92 14.35 -3.48 -0.42
CA ASN A 92 13.80 -4.55 0.40
C ASN A 92 12.30 -4.82 0.12
N ALA A 93 11.71 -4.21 -0.91
CA ALA A 93 10.40 -4.63 -1.40
C ALA A 93 10.54 -5.98 -2.10
N SER A 94 9.61 -6.92 -1.88
CA SER A 94 9.62 -8.15 -2.69
C SER A 94 9.27 -7.76 -4.12
N LYS A 95 10.04 -8.29 -5.08
CA LYS A 95 9.77 -8.16 -6.51
C LYS A 95 8.34 -8.61 -6.88
N ASP A 96 7.76 -9.47 -6.05
CA ASP A 96 6.48 -10.14 -6.26
C ASP A 96 5.32 -9.45 -5.55
N TYR A 97 5.60 -8.51 -4.62
CA TYR A 97 4.52 -7.83 -3.91
C TYR A 97 3.97 -6.68 -4.75
N LYS A 98 2.71 -6.86 -5.16
CA LYS A 98 1.93 -5.89 -5.92
C LYS A 98 0.64 -5.63 -5.17
N ASP A 99 0.23 -4.37 -5.10
CA ASP A 99 -1.07 -4.00 -4.57
C ASP A 99 -1.99 -3.60 -5.72
N ASN A 100 -3.06 -4.36 -5.93
CA ASN A 100 -3.93 -4.17 -7.09
C ASN A 100 -5.08 -3.23 -6.71
N PHE A 101 -5.38 -2.27 -7.60
CA PHE A 101 -6.45 -1.31 -7.40
C PHE A 101 -7.10 -0.94 -8.73
N GLU A 102 -8.30 -0.38 -8.65
CA GLU A 102 -9.07 0.06 -9.82
C GLU A 102 -9.41 1.54 -9.71
N ILE A 103 -9.25 2.27 -10.82
CA ILE A 103 -9.64 3.66 -10.97
C ILE A 103 -10.94 3.71 -11.77
N THR A 104 -11.97 4.25 -11.16
CA THR A 104 -13.28 4.54 -11.77
C THR A 104 -13.55 6.04 -11.75
N LYS A 105 -14.54 6.52 -12.52
CA LYS A 105 -15.00 7.93 -12.53
C LYS A 105 -15.33 8.55 -11.17
N PHE A 106 -15.49 7.72 -10.14
CA PHE A 106 -15.82 8.15 -8.78
C PHE A 106 -14.67 7.93 -7.79
N THR A 107 -13.55 7.37 -8.24
CA THR A 107 -12.40 7.13 -7.37
C THR A 107 -11.78 8.45 -6.99
N LYS A 108 -11.76 8.73 -5.69
CA LYS A 108 -11.10 9.92 -5.13
C LYS A 108 -9.80 9.55 -4.44
N GLU A 109 -9.75 8.37 -3.84
CA GLU A 109 -8.63 7.91 -3.03
C GLU A 109 -8.33 6.43 -3.28
N VAL A 110 -7.05 6.07 -3.25
CA VAL A 110 -6.57 4.68 -3.34
C VAL A 110 -5.75 4.38 -2.09
N HIS A 111 -6.03 3.23 -1.47
CA HIS A 111 -5.33 2.78 -0.26
C HIS A 111 -4.41 1.60 -0.61
N LEU A 112 -3.10 1.81 -0.44
CA LEU A 112 -2.09 0.77 -0.64
C LEU A 112 -1.76 0.13 0.71
N ASN A 113 -2.05 -1.16 0.86
CA ASN A 113 -2.01 -1.93 2.10
C ASN A 113 -0.82 -2.90 2.18
N GLY A 114 -0.10 -3.16 1.08
CA GLY A 114 0.94 -4.19 1.06
C GLY A 114 2.13 -3.81 0.19
N LEU A 115 3.00 -2.91 0.67
CA LEU A 115 4.20 -2.53 -0.08
C LEU A 115 5.47 -3.27 0.36
N TYR A 116 5.41 -4.05 1.44
CA TYR A 116 6.56 -4.74 2.01
C TYR A 116 6.45 -6.27 1.98
N ASN A 117 7.58 -6.91 1.73
CA ASN A 117 7.69 -8.37 1.80
C ASN A 117 7.67 -8.87 3.25
N LYS A 118 7.53 -10.19 3.41
CA LYS A 118 7.53 -10.81 4.73
C LYS A 118 8.82 -10.52 5.50
N GLU A 119 9.98 -10.82 4.92
CA GLU A 119 11.29 -10.70 5.58
C GLU A 119 11.57 -9.29 6.11
N PHE A 120 11.33 -8.27 5.30
CA PHE A 120 11.46 -6.87 5.68
C PHE A 120 10.51 -6.49 6.81
N ARG A 121 9.26 -7.00 6.81
CA ARG A 121 8.33 -6.80 7.93
C ARG A 121 8.83 -7.45 9.21
N ILE A 122 9.38 -8.67 9.15
CA ILE A 122 9.96 -9.35 10.31
C ILE A 122 11.16 -8.56 10.84
N SER A 123 12.08 -8.18 9.96
CA SER A 123 13.29 -7.43 10.33
C SER A 123 12.92 -6.06 10.93
N SER A 124 12.00 -5.33 10.31
CA SER A 124 11.50 -4.06 10.83
C SER A 124 10.85 -4.22 12.21
N LEU A 125 10.04 -5.27 12.39
CA LEU A 125 9.41 -5.56 13.68
C LEU A 125 10.46 -5.86 14.75
N ASN A 126 11.42 -6.73 14.47
CA ASN A 126 12.50 -7.06 15.40
C ASN A 126 13.30 -5.82 15.83
N ASN A 127 13.55 -4.89 14.91
CA ASN A 127 14.27 -3.64 15.21
C ASN A 127 13.48 -2.70 16.13
N GLU A 128 12.14 -2.72 16.04
CA GLU A 128 11.27 -1.81 16.78
C GLU A 128 10.69 -2.44 18.06
N LEU A 129 10.68 -3.77 18.19
CA LEU A 129 9.98 -4.50 19.25
C LEU A 129 10.39 -4.06 20.66
N ASN A 130 11.67 -3.80 20.89
CA ASN A 130 12.16 -3.32 22.19
C ASN A 130 11.58 -1.93 22.53
N ASN A 131 11.55 -1.01 21.56
CA ASN A 131 11.00 0.33 21.76
C ASN A 131 9.47 0.29 21.93
N ILE A 132 8.80 -0.59 21.19
CA ILE A 132 7.35 -0.82 21.31
C ILE A 132 7.01 -1.35 22.71
N ASN A 133 7.68 -2.41 23.15
CA ASN A 133 7.44 -3.02 24.46
C ASN A 133 7.77 -2.04 25.60
N LYS A 134 8.82 -1.24 25.43
CA LYS A 134 9.15 -0.16 26.36
C LYS A 134 8.00 0.86 26.45
N ALA A 135 7.46 1.33 25.33
CA ALA A 135 6.35 2.29 25.32
C ALA A 135 5.08 1.72 25.99
N ILE A 136 4.79 0.42 25.81
CA ILE A 136 3.67 -0.26 26.49
C ILE A 136 3.89 -0.25 28.00
N ARG A 137 5.07 -0.63 28.48
CA ARG A 137 5.41 -0.69 29.91
C ARG A 137 5.49 0.69 30.56
N GLU A 138 5.97 1.71 29.85
CA GLU A 138 5.97 3.09 30.34
C GLU A 138 4.54 3.61 30.55
N LYS A 139 3.62 3.28 29.63
CA LYS A 139 2.21 3.64 29.77
C LYS A 139 1.49 2.80 30.83
N TYR A 140 1.84 1.51 30.95
CA TYR A 140 1.22 0.53 31.83
C TYR A 140 2.29 -0.23 32.64
N PRO A 141 2.81 0.33 33.75
CA PRO A 141 3.92 -0.27 34.51
C PRO A 141 3.64 -1.68 35.05
N GLU A 142 2.38 -1.98 35.36
CA GLU A 142 1.95 -3.28 35.91
C GLU A 142 1.55 -4.29 34.83
N VAL A 143 1.73 -4.00 33.54
CA VAL A 143 1.23 -4.85 32.44
C VAL A 143 1.77 -6.28 32.55
N ASP A 144 3.06 -6.44 32.86
CA ASP A 144 3.69 -7.76 32.95
C ASP A 144 3.22 -8.57 34.18
N LYS A 145 2.59 -7.95 35.17
CA LYS A 145 2.01 -8.65 36.33
C LYS A 145 0.75 -9.42 35.95
N TYR A 146 -0.05 -8.83 35.07
CA TYR A 146 -1.39 -9.33 34.73
C TYR A 146 -1.46 -9.95 33.33
N TYR A 147 -0.56 -9.58 32.43
CA TYR A 147 -0.65 -9.94 31.02
C TYR A 147 0.69 -10.40 30.44
N GLU A 148 0.60 -11.25 29.43
CA GLU A 148 1.67 -11.51 28.47
C GLU A 148 1.45 -10.66 27.22
N ILE A 149 2.45 -9.85 26.85
CA ILE A 149 2.45 -9.09 25.59
C ILE A 149 2.85 -10.03 24.46
N LYS A 150 1.94 -10.29 23.52
CA LYS A 150 2.25 -11.13 22.35
C LYS A 150 2.89 -10.30 21.23
N ASP A 151 3.49 -11.00 20.28
CA ASP A 151 3.98 -10.37 19.06
C ASP A 151 2.81 -9.92 18.18
N GLY A 152 2.77 -8.63 17.91
CA GLY A 152 1.83 -8.00 17.01
C GLY A 152 2.35 -7.86 15.58
N ARG A 153 1.82 -6.86 14.87
CA ARG A 153 2.21 -6.55 13.50
C ARG A 153 2.46 -5.06 13.33
N LEU A 154 3.55 -4.74 12.63
CA LEU A 154 3.75 -3.41 12.05
C LEU A 154 2.81 -3.22 10.86
N LEU A 155 2.07 -2.14 10.92
CA LEU A 155 1.09 -1.69 9.95
C LEU A 155 1.53 -0.34 9.43
N MET A 156 0.94 0.05 8.32
CA MET A 156 1.14 1.38 7.77
C MET A 156 2.61 1.78 7.61
N LEU A 157 3.36 0.93 6.92
CA LEU A 157 4.80 1.06 6.71
C LEU A 157 5.63 1.29 7.99
N ASN A 158 5.29 0.57 9.06
CA ASN A 158 5.98 0.61 10.35
C ASN A 158 5.67 1.86 11.21
N ASP A 159 4.65 2.65 10.86
CA ASP A 159 4.19 3.77 11.70
C ASP A 159 3.11 3.36 12.71
N TRP A 160 2.45 2.25 12.46
CA TRP A 160 1.42 1.74 13.35
C TRP A 160 1.80 0.33 13.80
N TYR A 161 1.42 -0.01 15.02
CA TYR A 161 1.61 -1.35 15.55
C TYR A 161 0.36 -1.77 16.28
N ALA A 162 -0.07 -3.00 16.06
CA ALA A 162 -1.19 -3.57 16.79
C ALA A 162 -0.80 -4.94 17.34
N THR A 163 -1.10 -5.16 18.61
CA THR A 163 -0.90 -6.44 19.31
C THR A 163 -2.07 -6.76 20.22
N TYR A 164 -2.05 -7.95 20.80
CA TYR A 164 -2.96 -8.39 21.84
C TYR A 164 -2.20 -8.80 23.11
N LEU A 165 -2.86 -8.61 24.24
CA LEU A 165 -2.41 -9.02 25.55
C LEU A 165 -3.22 -10.22 26.00
N VAL A 166 -2.54 -11.25 26.49
CA VAL A 166 -3.17 -12.45 27.05
C VAL A 166 -3.11 -12.39 28.56
N ALA A 167 -4.27 -12.48 29.23
CA ALA A 167 -4.31 -12.49 30.68
C ALA A 167 -3.58 -13.72 31.24
N LYS A 168 -2.74 -13.50 32.25
CA LYS A 168 -2.04 -14.58 32.96
C LYS A 168 -3.00 -15.34 33.86
N ASP A 169 -2.67 -16.59 34.16
CA ASP A 169 -3.47 -17.44 35.05
C ASP A 169 -3.61 -16.91 36.49
N THR A 170 -2.76 -15.96 36.88
CA THR A 170 -2.80 -15.24 38.15
C THR A 170 -3.93 -14.20 38.24
N VAL A 171 -4.59 -13.88 37.11
CA VAL A 171 -5.75 -13.01 37.06
C VAL A 171 -7.01 -13.84 37.34
N ASP A 172 -7.87 -13.34 38.23
CA ASP A 172 -9.18 -13.95 38.53
C ASP A 172 -9.93 -14.26 37.22
N GLU A 173 -10.40 -15.51 37.07
CA GLU A 173 -11.10 -15.99 35.87
C GLU A 173 -12.25 -15.07 35.45
N LYS A 174 -12.91 -14.41 36.41
CA LYS A 174 -14.01 -13.47 36.15
C LYS A 174 -13.59 -12.17 35.48
N ASN A 175 -12.29 -11.85 35.49
CA ASN A 175 -11.69 -10.64 34.91
C ASN A 175 -10.66 -10.97 33.81
N ARG A 176 -10.66 -12.20 33.30
CA ARG A 176 -9.69 -12.72 32.33
C ARG A 176 -10.07 -12.34 30.89
N ASP A 177 -10.07 -11.05 30.59
CA ASP A 177 -10.25 -10.58 29.21
C ASP A 177 -8.91 -10.42 28.51
N ASN A 178 -8.83 -10.93 27.28
CA ASN A 178 -7.73 -10.62 26.37
C ASN A 178 -7.93 -9.22 25.80
N LEU A 179 -6.85 -8.47 25.69
CA LEU A 179 -6.91 -7.06 25.34
C LEU A 179 -6.20 -6.79 24.04
N LYS A 180 -6.53 -5.67 23.40
CA LYS A 180 -5.90 -5.24 22.17
C LYS A 180 -5.25 -3.88 22.40
N ILE A 181 -4.01 -3.73 21.94
CA ILE A 181 -3.26 -2.49 22.05
C ILE A 181 -2.85 -2.03 20.65
N VAL A 182 -3.05 -0.74 20.40
CA VAL A 182 -2.55 -0.05 19.22
C VAL A 182 -1.54 0.99 19.65
N LEU A 183 -0.44 1.06 18.92
CA LEU A 183 0.56 2.11 19.04
C LEU A 183 0.71 2.83 17.71
N GLN A 184 1.02 4.11 17.80
CA GLN A 184 1.37 4.95 16.66
C GLN A 184 2.76 5.56 16.91
N LYS A 185 3.59 5.57 15.88
CA LYS A 185 4.87 6.27 15.89
C LYS A 185 4.60 7.77 15.67
N LYS A 186 4.96 8.59 16.65
CA LYS A 186 4.90 10.06 16.60
C LYS A 186 6.28 10.61 16.93
N ASP A 187 6.80 11.50 16.09
CA ASP A 187 8.15 12.07 16.23
C ASP A 187 9.24 11.01 16.48
N ASN A 188 9.17 9.92 15.71
CA ASN A 188 10.04 8.75 15.79
C ASN A 188 10.01 7.99 17.14
N LYS A 189 8.97 8.19 17.97
CA LYS A 189 8.73 7.46 19.23
C LYS A 189 7.39 6.72 19.18
N TRP A 190 7.36 5.52 19.74
CA TRP A 190 6.12 4.77 19.87
C TRP A 190 5.27 5.34 21.00
N VAL A 191 4.01 5.63 20.70
CA VAL A 191 3.03 6.12 21.67
C VAL A 191 1.83 5.19 21.65
N VAL A 192 1.45 4.70 22.83
CA VAL A 192 0.21 3.92 23.00
C VAL A 192 -0.97 4.82 22.65
N HIS A 193 -1.76 4.38 21.67
CA HIS A 193 -2.87 5.15 21.12
C HIS A 193 -4.18 4.94 21.90
N ASN A 194 -4.26 3.87 22.69
CA ASN A 194 -5.46 3.51 23.45
C ASN A 194 -5.39 4.18 24.84
N GLU A 195 -6.40 4.98 25.22
CA GLU A 195 -6.48 5.59 26.56
C GLU A 195 -7.15 4.67 27.61
N ALA A 196 -8.03 3.75 27.19
CA ALA A 196 -8.62 2.74 28.06
C ALA A 196 -8.96 1.47 27.27
N MET A 197 -8.68 0.31 27.88
CA MET A 197 -9.21 -0.99 27.45
C MET A 197 -10.76 -0.98 27.51
N PRO A 198 -11.50 -1.65 26.61
CA PRO A 198 -11.45 -1.64 25.16
C PRO A 198 -12.68 -0.89 24.62
N ILE A 199 -12.65 0.44 24.55
CA ILE A 199 -13.60 1.17 23.69
C ILE A 199 -12.78 2.21 22.96
N ILE A 200 -12.78 2.10 21.63
CA ILE A 200 -12.24 3.10 20.72
C ILE A 200 -13.05 4.37 21.00
N SER A 201 -12.50 5.27 21.82
CA SER A 201 -13.11 6.57 22.03
C SER A 201 -13.13 7.28 20.68
N SER A 202 -14.26 7.92 20.38
CA SER A 202 -14.60 8.63 19.15
C SER A 202 -13.64 9.76 18.77
N ASP A 203 -12.60 9.99 19.56
CA ASP A 203 -11.79 11.20 19.52
C ASP A 203 -10.42 10.97 18.86
N ASN A 204 -10.14 9.74 18.42
CA ASN A 204 -8.87 9.36 17.81
C ASN A 204 -9.09 8.64 16.47
N VAL A 205 -8.72 9.31 15.37
CA VAL A 205 -8.86 8.80 13.99
C VAL A 205 -7.85 7.66 13.75
N ILE A 206 -8.19 6.44 14.18
CA ILE A 206 -7.46 5.23 13.77
C ILE A 206 -7.82 4.95 12.30
N PRO A 207 -6.84 4.79 11.40
CA PRO A 207 -7.11 4.46 10.01
C PRO A 207 -7.90 3.15 9.88
N THR A 208 -8.90 3.11 8.98
CA THR A 208 -9.82 1.96 8.82
C THR A 208 -9.10 0.62 8.69
N TYR A 209 -7.97 0.57 7.98
CA TYR A 209 -7.18 -0.65 7.85
C TYR A 209 -6.58 -1.15 9.17
N VAL A 210 -6.05 -0.23 9.99
CA VAL A 210 -5.52 -0.54 11.32
C VAL A 210 -6.66 -1.08 12.19
N LEU A 211 -7.82 -0.42 12.12
CA LEU A 211 -9.01 -0.86 12.83
C LEU A 211 -9.48 -2.26 12.39
N SER A 212 -9.54 -2.54 11.09
CA SER A 212 -9.89 -3.86 10.56
C SER A 212 -8.92 -4.95 11.03
N TYR A 213 -7.61 -4.67 11.05
CA TYR A 213 -6.64 -5.62 11.57
C TYR A 213 -6.81 -5.86 13.07
N VAL A 214 -6.98 -4.79 13.87
CA VAL A 214 -7.23 -4.89 15.31
C VAL A 214 -8.51 -5.68 15.59
N GLN A 215 -9.56 -5.50 14.80
CA GLN A 215 -10.77 -6.30 14.93
C GLN A 215 -10.52 -7.79 14.62
N SER A 216 -9.65 -8.10 13.66
CA SER A 216 -9.33 -9.48 13.27
C SER A 216 -8.46 -10.25 14.28
N ILE A 217 -7.56 -9.57 15.01
CA ILE A 217 -6.66 -10.26 15.95
C ILE A 217 -7.44 -10.80 17.16
N GLY A 218 -7.14 -12.03 17.59
CA GLY A 218 -7.78 -12.66 18.76
C GLY A 218 -9.19 -13.23 18.53
N ASN A 219 -9.79 -13.07 17.35
CA ASN A 219 -11.10 -13.68 17.02
C ASN A 219 -10.98 -15.11 16.45
N THR A 220 -9.77 -15.60 16.18
CA THR A 220 -9.53 -16.97 15.72
C THR A 220 -9.15 -17.87 16.89
N ILE A 221 -10.16 -18.51 17.48
CA ILE A 221 -10.01 -19.87 17.96
C ILE A 221 -10.29 -20.74 16.72
N ALA A 222 -9.25 -21.38 16.18
CA ALA A 222 -9.24 -22.18 14.94
C ALA A 222 -9.36 -21.40 13.61
N SER A 223 -8.24 -21.32 12.87
CA SER A 223 -8.09 -21.28 11.39
C SER A 223 -7.10 -20.25 10.81
N TYR A 224 -6.19 -19.69 11.60
CA TYR A 224 -4.99 -19.01 11.06
C TYR A 224 -3.67 -19.54 11.62
N GLU A 225 -3.67 -20.75 12.20
CA GLU A 225 -2.45 -21.55 12.32
C GLU A 225 -2.19 -22.23 10.97
N GLU A 226 -1.40 -21.55 10.14
CA GLU A 226 -0.45 -22.08 9.14
C GLU A 226 -0.27 -21.05 8.03
N SER A 227 0.37 -19.94 8.36
CA SER A 227 1.56 -19.53 7.61
C SER A 227 2.07 -18.22 8.21
N ALA A 228 3.32 -18.28 8.65
CA ALA A 228 4.26 -17.17 8.60
C ALA A 228 4.86 -16.58 9.88
N TYR A 229 5.10 -17.34 10.96
CA TYR A 229 6.27 -17.08 11.84
C TYR A 229 6.77 -18.39 12.47
N PRO A 230 8.08 -18.72 12.39
CA PRO A 230 8.64 -19.79 13.20
C PRO A 230 8.70 -19.35 14.67
N THR A 231 8.20 -20.20 15.56
CA THR A 231 8.48 -20.19 16.99
C THR A 231 10.00 -20.10 17.21
N ARG A 232 10.47 -19.07 17.92
CA ARG A 232 11.87 -18.98 18.35
C ARG A 232 12.19 -20.18 19.23
N GLN A 233 13.29 -20.86 18.96
CA GLN A 233 13.93 -21.72 19.97
C GLN A 233 14.53 -20.84 21.08
N PRO A 234 14.54 -21.31 22.34
CA PRO A 234 15.19 -20.61 23.42
C PRO A 234 16.69 -20.50 23.12
N ILE A 235 17.25 -19.31 23.34
CA ILE A 235 18.70 -19.12 23.36
C ILE A 235 19.15 -19.49 24.78
N GLU A 236 20.01 -20.49 24.90
CA GLU A 236 20.77 -20.82 26.13
C GLU A 236 21.79 -19.74 26.46
#